data_AF-A0A7J2IWW5-F1
#
_entry.id   AF-A0A7J2IWW5-F1
#
_cell.length_a   1.000
_cell.length_b   1.000
_cell.length_c   1.000
_cell.angle_alpha   90.00
_cell.angle_beta   90.00
_cell.angle_gamma   90.00
#
_symmetry.space_group_name_H-M   'P 1'
#
loop_
_entity.id
_entity.type
_entity.pdbx_description
1 polymer ?
#
loop_
_entity_poly.entity_id
_entity_poly.type
_entity_poly.pdbx_seq_one_letter_code
_entity_poly.pdbx_strand_id
1 'polypeptide(L)' 'MATQMEMARRGQATEEMEAVAKLEGVPLHILMRRVASGRVVITRNVRREHVRPTGIGEGLRVKVNANVGTSPDLCDPDL' A
#
# COMPACT_ATOMS: atom_id res chain seq x y z
N MET A 1 1.69 9.11 -15.02
CA MET A 1 1.36 7.83 -14.36
C MET A 1 0.18 8.08 -13.43
N ALA A 2 -0.84 7.22 -13.48
CA ALA A 2 -1.99 7.33 -12.60
C ALA A 2 -1.70 6.66 -11.25
N THR A 3 -2.25 7.23 -10.18
CA THR A 3 -2.22 6.66 -8.83
C THR A 3 -3.24 5.54 -8.68
N GLN A 4 -3.07 4.71 -7.64
CA GLN A 4 -4.02 3.64 -7.31
C GLN A 4 -5.44 4.19 -7.06
N MET A 5 -5.56 5.38 -6.46
CA MET A 5 -6.86 6.04 -6.25
C MET A 5 -7.52 6.48 -7.56
N GLU A 6 -6.74 7.03 -8.50
CA GLU A 6 -7.26 7.43 -9.82
C GLU A 6 -7.72 6.22 -10.63
N MET A 7 -6.93 5.13 -10.64
CA MET A 7 -7.32 3.88 -11.30
C MET A 7 -8.61 3.30 -10.69
N ALA A 8 -8.70 3.27 -9.36
CA ALA A 8 -9.90 2.80 -8.66
C ALA A 8 -11.14 3.64 -8.98
N ARG A 9 -11.01 4.98 -9.04
CA ARG A 9 -12.12 5.89 -9.42
C ARG A 9 -12.57 5.70 -10.86
N ARG A 10 -11.67 5.26 -11.75
CA ARG A 10 -11.98 4.87 -13.14
C ARG A 10 -12.58 3.47 -13.25
N GLY A 11 -12.71 2.74 -12.14
CA GLY A 11 -13.15 1.34 -12.12
C GLY A 11 -12.13 0.38 -12.73
N GLN A 12 -10.87 0.79 -12.84
CA GLN A 12 -9.79 0.00 -13.42
C GLN A 12 -9.02 -0.71 -12.31
N ALA A 13 -9.08 -2.04 -12.31
CA ALA A 13 -8.25 -2.86 -11.45
C ALA A 13 -6.77 -2.75 -11.85
N THR A 14 -5.89 -2.80 -10.86
CA THR A 14 -4.44 -2.84 -11.03
C THR A 14 -3.90 -4.13 -10.45
N GLU A 15 -2.73 -4.57 -10.93
CA GLU A 15 -2.03 -5.73 -10.36
C GLU A 15 -1.76 -5.56 -8.86
N GLU A 16 -1.50 -4.33 -8.39
CA GLU A 16 -1.32 -4.07 -6.97
C GLU A 16 -2.61 -4.24 -6.16
N MET A 17 -3.76 -3.83 -6.69
CA MET A 17 -5.05 -4.08 -6.04
C MET A 17 -5.35 -5.58 -5.97
N GLU A 18 -5.08 -6.33 -7.04
CA GLU A 18 -5.24 -7.78 -7.06
C GLU A 18 -4.34 -8.47 -6.05
N ALA A 19 -3.06 -8.08 -6.00
CA ALA A 19 -2.10 -8.61 -5.04
C ALA A 19 -2.54 -8.35 -3.58
N VAL A 20 -2.96 -7.12 -3.26
CA VAL A 20 -3.44 -6.76 -1.92
C VAL A 20 -4.74 -7.48 -1.58
N ALA A 21 -5.70 -7.54 -2.51
CA ALA A 21 -6.98 -8.23 -2.32
C ALA A 21 -6.76 -9.71 -1.98
N LYS A 22 -5.90 -10.40 -2.75
CA LYS A 22 -5.51 -11.78 -2.50
C LYS A 22 -4.81 -11.93 -1.15
N LEU A 23 -3.92 -11.01 -0.80
CA LEU A 23 -3.16 -11.07 0.45
C LEU A 23 -4.02 -10.90 1.71
N GLU A 24 -4.99 -10.01 1.63
CA GLU A 24 -5.87 -9.66 2.75
C GLU A 24 -7.13 -10.53 2.80
N GLY A 25 -7.36 -11.40 1.80
CA GLY A 25 -8.57 -12.23 1.72
C GLY A 25 -9.83 -11.40 1.49
N VAL A 26 -9.72 -10.26 0.80
CA VAL A 26 -10.84 -9.32 0.55
C VAL A 26 -11.20 -9.34 -0.93
N PRO A 27 -12.49 -9.33 -1.32
CA PRO A 27 -12.88 -9.24 -2.72
C PRO A 27 -12.34 -7.96 -3.38
N LEU A 28 -11.77 -8.08 -4.59
CA LEU A 28 -11.16 -6.98 -5.33
C LEU A 28 -12.07 -5.76 -5.49
N HIS A 29 -13.35 -5.98 -5.82
CA HIS A 29 -14.31 -4.89 -6.00
C HIS A 29 -14.57 -4.10 -4.69
N ILE A 30 -14.52 -4.76 -3.52
CA ILE A 30 -14.65 -4.11 -2.22
C ILE A 30 -13.41 -3.28 -1.93
N LEU A 31 -12.22 -3.85 -2.15
CA LEU A 31 -10.95 -3.14 -1.99
C LEU A 31 -10.91 -1.90 -2.89
N MET A 32 -11.20 -2.06 -4.18
CA MET A 32 -11.19 -0.97 -5.16
C MET A 32 -12.17 0.15 -4.76
N ARG A 33 -13.38 -0.19 -4.31
CA ARG A 33 -14.34 0.81 -3.80
C ARG A 33 -13.78 1.57 -2.60
N ARG A 34 -13.12 0.89 -1.66
CA ARG A 34 -12.50 1.53 -0.50
C ARG A 34 -11.34 2.45 -0.92
N VAL A 35 -10.52 2.02 -1.88
CA VAL A 35 -9.44 2.82 -2.47
C VAL A 35 -9.99 4.07 -3.16
N ALA A 36 -11.01 3.92 -4.01
CA ALA A 36 -11.66 5.04 -4.70
C ALA A 36 -12.26 6.06 -3.72
N SER A 37 -12.80 5.59 -2.59
CA SER A 37 -13.37 6.41 -1.52
C SER A 37 -12.34 6.97 -0.52
N GLY A 38 -11.05 6.63 -0.65
CA GLY A 38 -9.99 7.09 0.24
C GLY A 38 -9.93 6.40 1.61
N ARG A 39 -10.68 5.31 1.83
CA ARG A 39 -10.67 4.54 3.09
C ARG A 39 -9.56 3.49 3.17
N VAL A 40 -8.96 3.17 2.02
CA VAL A 40 -7.77 2.32 1.91
C VAL A 40 -6.79 3.00 0.97
N VAL A 41 -5.50 2.93 1.31
CA VAL A 41 -4.39 3.30 0.42
C VAL A 41 -3.57 2.06 0.10
N ILE A 42 -3.02 1.99 -1.11
CA ILE A 42 -2.03 0.96 -1.49
C ILE A 42 -0.69 1.66 -1.71
N THR A 43 0.31 1.29 -0.91
CA THR A 43 1.64 1.91 -0.94
C THR A 43 2.51 1.26 -2.00
N ARG A 44 2.53 1.83 -3.21
CA ARG A 44 3.42 1.44 -4.31
C ARG A 44 3.90 2.68 -5.06
N ASN A 45 5.15 3.08 -4.83
CA ASN A 45 5.79 4.10 -5.64
C ASN A 45 6.45 3.45 -6.86
N VAL A 46 6.02 3.85 -8.05
CA VAL A 46 6.52 3.40 -9.37
C VAL A 46 8.04 3.48 -9.53
N ARG A 47 8.72 4.38 -8.81
CA ARG A 47 10.18 4.55 -8.88
C ARG A 47 10.98 3.57 -8.02
N ARG A 48 10.33 2.84 -7.11
CA ARG A 48 11.01 1.83 -6.29
C ARG A 48 10.82 0.46 -6.90
N GLU A 49 11.88 -0.31 -6.99
CA GLU A 49 11.83 -1.70 -7.43
C GLU A 49 11.69 -2.64 -6.22
N HIS A 50 11.25 -3.88 -6.46
CA HIS A 50 11.18 -4.93 -5.44
C HIS A 50 10.37 -4.61 -4.17
N VAL A 51 9.38 -3.70 -4.27
CA VAL A 51 8.48 -3.38 -3.15
C VAL A 51 7.22 -4.22 -3.25
N ARG A 52 6.90 -4.95 -2.18
CA ARG A 52 5.61 -5.63 -2.04
C ARG A 52 4.48 -4.62 -1.83
N PRO A 53 3.46 -4.55 -2.71
CA PRO A 53 2.31 -3.69 -2.50
C PRO A 53 1.62 -4.02 -1.17
N THR A 54 1.32 -2.98 -0.39
CA THR A 54 0.66 -3.13 0.91
C THR A 54 -0.55 -2.21 0.98
N GLY A 55 -1.72 -2.79 1.28
CA GLY A 55 -2.93 -2.04 1.58
C GLY A 55 -2.98 -1.64 3.05
N ILE A 56 -3.35 -0.40 3.33
CA ILE A 56 -3.54 0.16 4.67
C ILE A 56 -4.92 0.81 4.72
N GLY A 57 -5.76 0.39 5.65
CA GLY A 57 -7.07 1.02 5.87
C GLY A 57 -8.16 0.03 6.26
N GLU A 58 -9.40 0.49 6.15
CA GLU A 58 -10.60 -0.17 6.66
C GLU A 58 -10.78 -1.61 6.14
N GLY A 59 -10.98 -2.56 7.06
CA GLY A 59 -11.28 -3.96 6.73
C GLY A 59 -10.11 -4.76 6.19
N LEU A 60 -8.89 -4.23 6.28
CA LEU A 60 -7.63 -4.97 6.08
C LEU A 60 -7.02 -5.30 7.45
N ARG A 61 -6.05 -6.22 7.50
CA ARG A 61 -5.31 -6.49 8.73
C ARG A 61 -4.59 -5.22 9.20
N VAL A 62 -4.52 -5.03 10.52
CA VAL A 62 -3.75 -3.93 11.14
C VAL A 62 -2.30 -3.98 10.67
N LYS A 63 -1.74 -2.82 10.37
CA LYS A 63 -0.34 -2.65 9.94
C LYS A 63 0.42 -1.89 11.01
N VAL A 64 1.69 -2.23 11.19
CA VAL A 64 2.62 -1.54 12.08
C VAL A 64 3.72 -0.88 11.26
N ASN A 65 4.21 0.26 11.74
CA ASN A 65 5.33 0.96 11.14
C ASN A 65 6.48 1.01 12.17
N ALA A 66 7.70 0.78 11.69
CA ALA A 66 8.91 0.92 12.47
C ALA A 66 9.76 2.03 11.87
N ASN A 67 10.20 2.97 12.70
CA ASN A 67 11.11 4.03 12.30
C ASN A 67 12.55 3.55 12.56
N VAL A 68 13.38 3.60 11.52
CA VAL A 68 14.81 3.27 11.59
C VAL A 68 15.60 4.42 10.98
N GLY A 69 16.76 4.72 11.56
CA GLY A 69 17.64 5.80 11.13
C GLY A 69 18.68 6.12 12.20
N THR A 70 19.79 6.73 11.77
CA THR A 70 20.84 7.20 12.67
C THR A 70 20.54 8.59 13.20
N SER A 71 21.24 8.98 14.27
CA SER A 71 21.26 10.34 14.80
C SER A 71 22.71 10.84 14.90
N PRO A 72 22.96 12.15 15.06
CA PRO A 72 24.31 12.65 15.29
C PRO A 72 25.00 12.00 16.50
N ASP A 73 24.21 11.61 17.51
CA ASP A 73 24.71 10.98 18.74
C ASP A 73 24.98 9.47 18.58
N LEU A 74 24.38 8.83 17.56
CA LEU A 74 24.54 7.41 17.26
C LEU A 74 24.40 7.18 15.75
N CYS A 75 25.55 7.11 15.08
CA CYS A 75 25.66 6.90 13.64
C CYS A 75 26.52 5.69 13.32
N ASP A 76 25.96 4.51 13.58
CA ASP A 76 26.55 3.22 13.22
C ASP A 76 25.59 2.49 12.26
N PRO A 77 26.00 2.24 11.00
CA PRO A 77 25.18 1.54 10.02
C PRO A 77 25.04 0.03 10.27
N ASP A 78 25.89 -0.56 11.13
CA ASP A 78 25.93 -2.01 11.39
C ASP A 78 25.20 -2.41 12.69
N LEU A 79 24.64 -1.44 13.41
CA LEU A 79 23.81 -1.62 14.60
C LEU A 79 22.39 -2.08 14.25
#